data_AF-Q9EYK7-F1
#
_entry.id   AF-Q9EYK7-F1
#
_cell.length_a   1.000
_cell.length_b   1.000
_cell.length_c   1.000
_cell.angle_alpha   90.00
_cell.angle_beta   90.00
_cell.angle_gamma   90.00
#
_symmetry.space_group_name_H-M   'P 1'
#
loop_
_entity.id
_entity.type
_entity.pdbx_description
1 polymer ?
#
loop_
_entity_poly.entity_id
_entity_poly.type
_entity_poly.pdbx_seq_one_letter_code
_entity_poly.pdbx_strand_id
1 'polypeptide(L)'
;RNMFNSLKISAQEGDTKELIQKLDEYTKTNLNAKAFEKYRDVNHIKVKSLKSIIIAKLTEMYGSKIPYNFECRDDITKIPNNINELDLVRII
;
A
#
# COMPACT_ATOMS: atom_id res chain seq x y z
N ARG A 1 -0.32 -19.58 5.52
CA ARG A 1 -1.46 -18.71 5.13
C ARG A 1 -0.93 -17.28 5.01
N ASN A 2 -1.06 -16.65 3.84
CA ASN A 2 -0.65 -15.24 3.65
C ASN A 2 -1.64 -14.33 4.39
N MET A 3 -1.14 -13.36 5.16
CA MET A 3 -1.95 -12.40 5.93
C MET A 3 -2.98 -11.65 5.06
N PHE A 4 -2.64 -11.32 3.81
CA PHE A 4 -3.60 -10.72 2.86
C PHE A 4 -4.77 -11.65 2.52
N ASN A 5 -4.52 -12.96 2.43
CA ASN A 5 -5.60 -13.94 2.25
C ASN A 5 -6.45 -14.04 3.52
N SER A 6 -5.85 -13.93 4.70
CA SER A 6 -6.59 -13.92 5.96
C SER A 6 -7.48 -12.67 6.11
N LEU A 7 -7.00 -11.49 5.69
CA LEU A 7 -7.78 -10.25 5.66
C LEU A 7 -8.93 -10.32 4.65
N LYS A 8 -8.67 -10.88 3.46
CA LYS A 8 -9.68 -11.09 2.42
C LYS A 8 -10.81 -12.00 2.91
N ILE A 9 -10.48 -13.11 3.59
CA ILE A 9 -11.46 -14.05 4.13
C ILE A 9 -12.32 -13.37 5.20
N SER A 10 -11.72 -12.72 6.20
CA SER A 10 -12.49 -12.04 7.26
C SER A 10 -13.40 -10.93 6.69
N ALA A 11 -12.97 -10.22 5.63
CA ALA A 11 -13.79 -9.24 4.95
C ALA A 11 -14.98 -9.85 4.18
N GLN A 12 -14.80 -11.05 3.60
CA GLN A 12 -15.86 -11.78 2.89
C GLN A 12 -16.87 -12.41 3.86
N GLU A 13 -16.42 -12.80 5.05
CA GLU A 13 -17.26 -13.41 6.09
C GLU A 13 -18.01 -12.37 6.94
N GLY A 14 -17.72 -11.08 6.75
CA GLY A 14 -18.39 -9.99 7.48
C GLY A 14 -17.91 -9.85 8.93
N ASP A 15 -16.82 -10.51 9.32
CA ASP A 15 -16.23 -10.38 10.66
C ASP A 15 -15.35 -9.13 10.74
N THR A 16 -16.02 -8.00 10.92
CA THR A 16 -15.40 -6.67 10.99
C THR A 16 -14.43 -6.54 12.17
N LYS A 17 -14.62 -7.31 13.24
CA LYS A 17 -13.83 -7.19 14.48
C LYS A 17 -12.50 -7.91 14.34
N GLU A 18 -12.51 -9.13 13.81
CA GLU A 18 -11.29 -9.88 13.48
C GLU A 18 -10.48 -9.16 12.38
N LEU A 19 -11.17 -8.56 11.40
CA LEU A 19 -10.54 -7.74 10.37
C LEU A 19 -9.80 -6.54 10.96
N ILE A 20 -10.45 -5.76 11.84
CA ILE A 20 -9.86 -4.59 12.50
C ILE A 20 -8.67 -5.00 13.36
N GLN A 21 -8.76 -6.11 14.09
CA GLN A 21 -7.67 -6.58 14.95
C GLN A 21 -6.42 -6.97 14.14
N LYS A 22 -6.60 -7.70 13.02
CA LYS A 22 -5.50 -8.05 12.11
C LYS A 22 -4.89 -6.81 11.44
N LEU A 23 -5.70 -5.80 11.13
CA LEU A 23 -5.22 -4.49 10.64
C LEU A 23 -4.39 -3.75 11.69
N ASP A 24 -4.82 -3.77 12.94
CA ASP A 24 -4.12 -3.14 14.07
C ASP A 24 -2.77 -3.82 14.36
N GLU A 25 -2.74 -5.16 14.37
CA GLU A 25 -1.50 -5.93 14.56
C GLU A 25 -0.50 -5.67 13.43
N TYR A 26 -0.97 -5.65 12.18
CA TYR A 26 -0.13 -5.30 11.03
C TYR A 26 0.44 -3.89 11.16
N THR A 27 -0.38 -2.94 11.55
CA THR A 27 0.03 -1.54 11.71
C THR A 27 1.05 -1.39 12.83
N LYS A 28 0.83 -2.01 13.99
CA LYS A 28 1.77 -1.95 15.13
C LYS A 28 3.12 -2.60 14.85
N THR A 29 3.14 -3.70 14.09
CA THR A 29 4.38 -4.43 13.79
C THR A 29 5.17 -3.88 12.61
N ASN A 30 4.52 -3.20 11.65
CA ASN A 30 5.17 -2.73 10.42
C ASN A 30 5.24 -1.21 10.29
N LEU A 31 4.49 -0.43 11.08
CA LEU A 31 4.38 1.02 10.94
C LEU A 31 4.72 1.73 12.26
N ASN A 32 6.01 1.98 12.51
CA ASN A 32 6.41 2.99 13.49
C ASN A 32 6.10 4.40 12.94
N ALA A 33 6.07 5.44 13.79
CA ALA A 33 5.77 6.82 13.35
C ALA A 33 6.70 7.33 12.22
N LYS A 34 7.97 6.90 12.19
CA LYS A 34 8.90 7.18 11.07
C LYS A 34 8.51 6.49 9.77
N ALA A 35 7.86 5.33 9.82
CA ALA A 35 7.33 4.66 8.65
C ALA A 35 6.14 5.45 8.07
N PHE A 36 5.25 5.99 8.91
CA PHE A 36 4.16 6.87 8.44
C PHE A 36 4.67 8.10 7.69
N GLU A 37 5.77 8.71 8.13
CA GLU A 37 6.41 9.81 7.38
C GLU A 37 6.84 9.40 5.97
N LYS A 38 7.27 8.15 5.78
CA LYS A 38 7.66 7.60 4.46
C LYS A 38 6.47 7.32 3.54
N TYR A 39 5.25 7.24 4.07
CA TYR A 39 4.03 7.04 3.29
C TYR A 39 3.20 8.32 3.15
N ARG A 40 3.62 9.44 3.76
CA ARG A 40 2.89 10.72 3.72
C ARG A 40 2.59 11.14 2.28
N ASP A 41 3.59 11.06 1.41
CA ASP A 41 3.50 11.52 0.03
C ASP A 41 2.64 10.59 -0.83
N VAL A 42 2.40 9.35 -0.38
CA VAL A 42 1.48 8.43 -1.05
C VAL A 42 0.04 8.94 -1.00
N ASN A 43 -0.29 9.86 -0.08
CA ASN A 43 -1.60 10.48 -0.01
C ASN A 43 -1.90 11.43 -1.18
N HIS A 44 -0.89 11.89 -1.91
CA HIS A 44 -1.06 12.69 -3.11
C HIS A 44 -1.54 11.85 -4.31
N ILE A 45 -1.39 10.52 -4.26
CA ILE A 45 -1.89 9.62 -5.30
C ILE A 45 -3.37 9.31 -5.02
N LYS A 46 -4.27 9.88 -5.83
CA LYS A 46 -5.73 9.64 -5.72
C LYS A 46 -6.21 8.49 -6.60
N VAL A 47 -5.43 8.11 -7.62
CA VAL A 47 -5.70 6.92 -8.44
C VAL A 47 -5.47 5.66 -7.60
N LYS A 48 -6.55 4.94 -7.27
CA LYS A 48 -6.52 3.84 -6.30
C LYS A 48 -5.54 2.72 -6.68
N SER A 49 -5.53 2.30 -7.94
CA SER A 49 -4.65 1.25 -8.46
C SER A 49 -3.18 1.65 -8.35
N LEU A 50 -2.82 2.84 -8.82
CA LEU A 50 -1.47 3.38 -8.71
C LEU A 50 -1.02 3.52 -7.26
N LYS A 51 -1.91 3.98 -6.37
CA LYS A 51 -1.64 4.07 -4.93
C LYS A 51 -1.30 2.70 -4.35
N SER A 52 -2.08 1.66 -4.69
CA SER A 52 -1.82 0.29 -4.26
C SER A 52 -0.48 -0.26 -4.76
N ILE A 53 -0.13 -0.02 -6.03
CA ILE A 53 1.16 -0.45 -6.62
C ILE A 53 2.33 0.19 -5.87
N ILE A 54 2.26 1.50 -5.63
CA ILE A 54 3.33 2.22 -4.93
C ILE A 54 3.46 1.74 -3.49
N ILE A 55 2.36 1.58 -2.74
CA ILE A 55 2.42 1.02 -1.38
C ILE A 55 3.07 -0.36 -1.36
N ALA A 56 2.72 -1.24 -2.30
CA ALA A 56 3.30 -2.57 -2.39
C ALA A 56 4.83 -2.50 -2.57
N LYS A 57 5.32 -1.68 -3.51
CA LYS A 57 6.76 -1.51 -3.75
C LYS A 57 7.50 -0.87 -2.58
N LEU A 58 6.93 0.17 -1.96
CA LEU A 58 7.52 0.78 -0.76
C LEU A 58 7.62 -0.23 0.39
N THR A 59 6.60 -1.08 0.56
CA THR A 59 6.58 -2.15 1.58
C THR A 59 7.65 -3.21 1.29
N GLU A 60 7.79 -3.64 0.03
CA GLU A 60 8.86 -4.57 -0.40
C GLU A 60 10.25 -4.00 -0.11
N MET A 61 10.50 -2.74 -0.44
CA MET A 61 11.77 -2.07 -0.17
C MET A 61 12.04 -1.95 1.33
N TYR A 62 11.02 -1.61 2.13
CA TYR A 62 11.13 -1.57 3.59
C TYR A 62 11.51 -2.93 4.18
N GLY A 63 10.79 -3.99 3.79
CA GLY A 63 11.07 -5.36 4.24
C GLY A 63 12.45 -5.86 3.81
N SER A 64 12.91 -5.46 2.62
CA SER A 64 14.23 -5.80 2.07
C SER A 64 15.37 -4.92 2.61
N LYS A 65 15.07 -3.99 3.53
CA LYS A 65 16.03 -3.01 4.08
C LYS A 65 16.74 -2.16 3.01
N ILE A 66 16.10 -1.97 1.85
CA ILE A 66 16.61 -1.10 0.79
C ILE A 66 16.36 0.35 1.24
N PRO A 67 17.38 1.23 1.23
CA PRO A 67 17.18 2.64 1.53
C PRO A 67 16.41 3.32 0.39
N TYR A 68 15.38 4.09 0.72
CA TYR A 68 14.60 4.85 -0.24
C TYR A 68 14.09 6.16 0.36
N ASN A 69 13.86 7.14 -0.50
CA ASN A 69 13.08 8.35 -0.23
C ASN A 69 12.02 8.48 -1.32
N PHE A 70 10.75 8.50 -0.95
CA PHE A 70 9.64 8.63 -1.89
C PHE A 70 9.05 10.03 -1.74
N GLU A 71 8.97 10.77 -2.84
CA GLU A 71 8.38 12.10 -2.89
C GLU A 71 7.28 12.18 -3.96
N CYS A 72 6.16 12.81 -3.61
CA CYS A 72 5.06 13.11 -4.53
C CYS A 72 4.42 14.41 -4.06
N ARG A 73 4.79 15.53 -4.69
CA ARG A 73 4.41 16.88 -4.24
C ARG A 73 3.04 17.31 -4.74
N ASP A 74 2.67 16.85 -5.94
CA ASP A 74 1.42 17.21 -6.60
C ASP A 74 0.42 16.05 -6.56
N ASP A 75 -0.86 16.39 -6.49
CA ASP A 75 -1.93 15.39 -6.48
C ASP A 75 -2.04 14.68 -7.85
N ILE A 76 -1.82 13.37 -7.87
CA ILE A 76 -2.03 12.52 -9.05
C ILE A 76 -3.47 12.02 -9.02
N THR A 77 -4.33 12.68 -9.79
CA THR A 77 -5.77 12.38 -9.85
C THR A 77 -6.17 11.47 -10.99
N LYS A 78 -5.34 11.34 -12.04
CA LYS A 78 -5.58 10.49 -13.20
C LYS A 78 -4.27 9.99 -13.81
N ILE A 79 -4.34 8.85 -14.47
CA ILE A 79 -3.28 8.34 -15.35
C ILE A 79 -3.53 8.90 -16.75
N PRO A 80 -2.48 9.28 -17.52
CA PRO A 80 -2.64 9.67 -18.92
C PRO A 80 -3.37 8.61 -19.74
N ASN A 81 -4.30 9.01 -20.61
CA ASN A 81 -5.18 8.11 -21.35
C ASN A 81 -4.44 7.09 -22.24
N ASN A 82 -3.18 7.37 -22.56
CA ASN A 82 -2.32 6.51 -23.38
C ASN A 82 -1.55 5.45 -22.56
N ILE A 83 -1.78 5.36 -21.25
CA ILE A 83 -1.12 4.41 -20.35
C ILE A 83 -2.17 3.48 -19.75
N ASN A 84 -1.97 2.17 -19.90
CA ASN A 84 -2.81 1.17 -19.25
C ASN A 84 -2.31 0.92 -17.82
N GLU A 85 -3.22 0.91 -16.84
CA GLU A 85 -2.87 0.67 -15.44
C GLU A 85 -2.22 -0.70 -15.22
N LEU A 86 -2.56 -1.71 -16.04
CA LEU A 86 -1.96 -3.05 -15.97
C LEU A 86 -0.49 -3.06 -16.37
N ASP A 87 -0.06 -2.13 -17.22
CA ASP A 87 1.34 -2.00 -17.62
C ASP A 87 2.21 -1.55 -16.44
N LEU A 88 1.63 -0.85 -15.47
CA LEU A 88 2.31 -0.37 -14.27
C LEU A 88 2.61 -1.49 -13.25
N VAL A 89 1.95 -2.64 -13.36
CA VAL A 89 2.13 -3.80 -12.46
C VAL A 89 3.28 -4.71 -12.93
N ARG A 90 3.73 -4.58 -14.18
CA ARG A 90 4.87 -5.34 -14.73
C ARG A 90 6.21 -4.68 -14.37
N ILE A 91 6.59 -4.72 -13.10
CA ILE A 91 7.98 -4.45 -12.69
C ILE A 91 8.53 -5.75 -12.09
N ILE A 92 9.25 -6.51 -12.93
CA ILE A 92 10.00 -7.74 -12.59
C ILE A 92 11.31 -7.33 -11.90
#